data_AF-J2GF30-F1
#
_entry.id   AF-J2GF30-F1
#
_cell.length_a   1.000
_cell.length_b   1.000
_cell.length_c   1.000
_cell.angle_alpha   90.00
_cell.angle_beta   90.00
_cell.angle_gamma   90.00
#
_symmetry.space_group_name_H-M   'P 1'
#
loop_
_entity.id
_entity.type
_entity.pdbx_description
1 polymer ?
#
loop_
_entity_poly.entity_id
_entity_poly.type
_entity_poly.pdbx_seq_one_letter_code
_entity_poly.pdbx_strand_id
1 'polypeptide(L)'
;MRINRPILVAAGLATLLPLAIAFPALAAEPAGRLSLAGVFAHAALPVQAIAVLLLAAIVAAPLLRDRARRLVTAFIAGGPLLALAAAAFTGLAGAIGYANSTVPPSPTVMAPAWAEILLLTVLGLLAAFSAVLSLGLAKSERTEA
;
A
#
# COMPACT_ATOMS: atom_id res chain seq x y z
N MET A 1 -18.59 18.25 -12.25
CA MET A 1 -17.30 18.62 -11.61
C MET A 1 -16.14 18.07 -12.43
N ARG A 2 -15.43 18.90 -13.21
CA ARG A 2 -14.21 18.51 -13.92
C ARG A 2 -13.06 18.58 -12.92
N ILE A 3 -12.53 17.43 -12.49
CA ILE A 3 -11.33 17.37 -11.65
C ILE A 3 -10.15 17.80 -12.52
N ASN A 4 -9.48 18.88 -12.12
CA ASN A 4 -8.34 19.44 -12.83
C ASN A 4 -7.16 18.46 -12.76
N ARG A 5 -6.79 17.90 -13.91
CA ARG A 5 -5.59 17.05 -14.11
C ARG A 5 -4.31 17.57 -13.43
N PRO A 6 -3.99 18.88 -13.38
CA PRO A 6 -2.79 19.34 -12.69
C PRO A 6 -2.82 19.10 -11.17
N ILE A 7 -4.01 19.05 -10.54
CA ILE A 7 -4.14 18.78 -9.10
C ILE A 7 -3.84 17.30 -8.80
N LEU A 8 -4.25 16.39 -9.68
CA LEU A 8 -3.92 14.96 -9.57
C LEU A 8 -2.41 14.70 -9.74
N VAL A 9 -1.78 15.42 -10.66
CA VAL A 9 -0.32 15.33 -10.88
C VAL A 9 0.44 15.94 -9.70
N ALA A 10 -0.01 17.08 -9.18
CA ALA A 10 0.58 17.72 -8.00
C ALA A 10 0.42 16.86 -6.74
N ALA A 11 -0.74 16.20 -6.56
CA ALA A 11 -0.94 15.25 -5.47
C ALA A 11 -0.04 14.02 -5.60
N GLY A 12 0.13 13.48 -6.82
CA GLY A 12 1.08 12.39 -7.10
C GLY A 12 2.53 12.77 -6.82
N LEU A 13 2.96 13.96 -7.23
CA LEU A 13 4.30 14.48 -6.94
C LEU A 13 4.51 14.78 -5.44
N ALA A 14 3.49 15.28 -4.76
CA ALA A 14 3.54 15.51 -3.32
C ALA A 14 3.62 14.21 -2.51
N THR A 15 3.14 13.08 -3.05
CA THR A 15 3.36 11.75 -2.44
C THR A 15 4.75 11.16 -2.73
N LEU A 16 5.42 11.61 -3.79
CA LEU A 16 6.78 11.15 -4.15
C LEU A 16 7.88 11.91 -3.39
N LEU A 17 7.64 13.17 -3.02
CA LEU A 17 8.62 13.98 -2.30
C LEU A 17 9.03 13.40 -0.94
N PRO A 18 8.12 12.88 -0.08
CA PRO A 18 8.48 12.20 1.16
C PRO A 18 9.27 10.91 0.92
N LEU A 19 9.06 10.25 -0.23
CA LEU A 19 9.75 9.02 -0.62
C LEU A 19 11.24 9.28 -0.95
N ALA A 20 11.56 10.47 -1.45
CA ALA A 20 12.93 10.86 -1.83
C ALA A 20 13.83 11.25 -0.63
N ILE A 21 13.23 11.58 0.51
CA ILE A 21 13.92 12.03 1.74
C ILE A 21 13.79 11.03 2.90
N ALA A 22 13.04 9.94 2.71
CA ALA A 22 12.88 8.91 3.73
C ALA A 22 14.15 8.05 3.82
N PHE A 23 14.81 8.10 4.98
CA PHE A 23 15.85 7.14 5.33
C PHE A 23 15.20 5.85 5.82
N PRO A 24 15.61 4.67 5.30
CA PRO A 24 15.07 3.41 5.78
C PRO A 24 15.59 3.16 7.19
N ALA A 25 14.70 3.29 8.18
CA ALA A 25 14.96 2.80 9.51
C ALA A 25 14.96 1.26 9.43
N LEU A 26 16.11 0.65 9.69
CA LEU A 26 16.16 -0.79 9.97
C LEU A 26 15.36 -1.03 11.26
N ALA A 27 14.15 -1.54 11.11
CA ALA A 27 13.33 -2.01 12.20
C ALA A 27 13.98 -3.27 12.80
N ALA A 28 14.97 -3.08 13.68
CA ALA A 28 15.42 -4.12 14.58
C ALA A 28 14.35 -4.30 15.66
N GLU A 29 13.39 -5.21 15.42
CA GLU A 29 12.39 -5.60 16.42
C GLU A 29 13.11 -6.21 17.65
N PRO A 30 12.89 -5.70 18.87
CA PRO A 30 13.56 -6.17 20.07
C PRO A 30 12.97 -7.50 20.52
N ALA A 31 13.63 -8.63 20.21
CA ALA A 31 13.41 -9.98 20.78
C ALA A 31 11.95 -10.46 20.97
N GLY A 32 10.99 -9.85 20.25
CA GLY A 32 9.56 -10.13 20.33
C GLY A 32 9.08 -10.92 19.12
N ARG A 33 7.92 -11.58 19.26
CA ARG A 33 7.29 -12.26 18.12
C ARG A 33 6.84 -11.24 17.09
N LEU A 34 7.21 -11.43 15.82
CA LEU A 34 6.77 -10.58 14.71
C LEU A 34 5.22 -10.58 14.63
N SER A 35 4.61 -9.40 14.65
CA SER A 35 3.16 -9.23 14.49
C SER A 35 2.86 -8.30 13.32
N LEU A 36 1.66 -8.44 12.71
CA LEU A 36 1.23 -7.55 11.62
C LEU A 36 1.23 -6.07 12.03
N ALA A 37 0.82 -5.79 13.28
CA ALA A 37 0.85 -4.45 13.83
C ALA A 37 2.28 -3.93 14.00
N GLY A 38 3.23 -4.78 14.42
CA GLY A 38 4.65 -4.44 14.54
C GLY A 38 5.29 -4.13 13.19
N VAL A 39 5.01 -4.93 12.16
CA VAL A 39 5.47 -4.68 10.78
C VAL A 39 4.97 -3.33 10.28
N PHE A 40 3.70 -3.01 10.52
CA PHE A 40 3.12 -1.73 10.13
C PHE A 40 3.70 -0.56 10.93
N ALA A 41 3.81 -0.67 12.26
CA ALA A 41 4.25 0.41 13.13
C ALA A 41 5.71 0.83 12.93
N HIS A 42 6.56 -0.08 12.44
CA HIS A 42 7.97 0.19 12.18
C HIS A 42 8.30 0.39 10.69
N ALA A 43 7.30 0.26 9.81
CA ALA A 43 7.44 0.61 8.39
C ALA A 43 7.83 2.08 8.21
N ALA A 44 8.48 2.40 7.10
CA ALA A 44 8.78 3.79 6.76
C ALA A 44 7.48 4.60 6.63
N LEU A 45 7.49 5.87 7.08
CA LEU A 45 6.30 6.75 7.05
C LEU A 45 5.55 6.77 5.69
N PRO A 46 6.23 6.84 4.52
CA PRO A 46 5.53 6.76 3.25
C PRO A 46 4.81 5.42 3.03
N VAL A 47 5.39 4.32 3.50
CA VAL A 47 4.82 2.97 3.39
C VAL A 47 3.62 2.82 4.32
N GLN A 48 3.69 3.35 5.54
CA GLN A 48 2.54 3.43 6.45
C GLN A 48 1.38 4.19 5.81
N ALA A 49 1.64 5.36 5.23
CA ALA A 49 0.61 6.16 4.56
C ALA A 49 -0.05 5.39 3.40
N ILE A 50 0.76 4.70 2.57
CA ILE A 50 0.23 3.85 1.50
C ILE A 50 -0.62 2.71 2.07
N ALA A 51 -0.17 2.03 3.11
CA ALA A 51 -0.92 0.95 3.72
C ALA A 51 -2.26 1.43 4.32
N VAL A 52 -2.30 2.63 4.93
CA VAL A 52 -3.57 3.27 5.36
C VAL A 52 -4.48 3.54 4.16
N LEU A 53 -3.95 4.08 3.06
CA LEU A 53 -4.74 4.34 1.85
C LEU A 53 -5.33 3.06 1.24
N LEU A 54 -4.56 1.98 1.24
CA LEU A 54 -5.02 0.67 0.77
C LEU A 54 -6.14 0.13 1.67
N LEU A 55 -5.98 0.21 2.99
CA LEU A 55 -7.03 -0.16 3.95
C LEU A 55 -8.30 0.69 3.76
N ALA A 56 -8.14 2.00 3.59
CA ALA A 56 -9.25 2.90 3.31
C ALA A 56 -9.96 2.52 2.01
N ALA A 57 -9.22 2.16 0.95
CA ALA A 57 -9.80 1.72 -0.32
C ALA A 57 -10.61 0.41 -0.17
N ILE A 58 -10.11 -0.56 0.62
CA ILE A 58 -10.81 -1.83 0.92
C ILE A 58 -12.18 -1.55 1.53
N VAL A 59 -12.25 -0.65 2.51
CA VAL A 59 -13.48 -0.30 3.23
C VAL A 59 -14.38 0.63 2.42
N ALA A 60 -13.81 1.60 1.69
CA ALA A 60 -14.56 2.60 0.95
C ALA A 60 -15.22 2.03 -0.31
N ALA A 61 -14.61 1.02 -0.96
CA ALA A 61 -15.15 0.38 -2.16
C ALA A 61 -16.64 -0.05 -2.04
N PRO A 62 -17.04 -0.84 -1.03
CA PRO A 62 -18.44 -1.26 -0.87
C PRO A 62 -19.36 -0.10 -0.51
N LEU A 63 -18.90 0.86 0.29
CA LEU A 63 -19.70 2.01 0.74
C LEU A 63 -19.97 3.02 -0.38
N LEU A 64 -19.09 3.09 -1.36
CA LEU A 64 -19.13 4.07 -2.45
C LEU A 64 -19.58 3.48 -3.78
N ARG A 65 -19.91 2.19 -3.83
CA ARG A 65 -20.18 1.44 -5.07
C ARG A 65 -21.22 2.10 -5.99
N ASP A 66 -22.26 2.69 -5.41
CA ASP A 66 -23.35 3.35 -6.15
C ASP A 66 -23.14 4.85 -6.36
N ARG A 67 -22.46 5.52 -5.43
CA ARG A 67 -22.30 6.98 -5.42
C ARG A 67 -21.09 7.46 -6.21
N ALA A 68 -20.01 6.68 -6.23
CA ALA A 68 -18.73 7.10 -6.80
C ALA A 68 -18.09 5.98 -7.63
N ARG A 69 -18.86 5.40 -8.56
CA ARG A 69 -18.41 4.28 -9.41
C ARG A 69 -17.05 4.50 -10.06
N ARG A 70 -16.78 5.73 -10.55
CA ARG A 70 -15.46 6.11 -11.13
C ARG A 70 -14.31 6.03 -10.13
N LEU A 71 -14.54 6.40 -8.87
CA LEU A 71 -13.54 6.32 -7.81
C LEU A 71 -13.26 4.85 -7.45
N VAL A 72 -14.32 4.05 -7.33
CA VAL A 72 -14.19 2.60 -7.08
C VAL A 72 -13.45 1.91 -8.24
N THR A 73 -13.72 2.29 -9.50
CA THR A 73 -12.94 1.80 -10.64
C THR A 73 -11.47 2.18 -10.56
N ALA A 74 -11.14 3.37 -10.03
CA ALA A 74 -9.76 3.79 -9.85
C ALA A 74 -9.01 2.92 -8.82
N PHE A 75 -9.70 2.35 -7.82
CA PHE A 75 -9.07 1.45 -6.86
C PHE A 75 -8.60 0.12 -7.48
N ILE A 76 -9.26 -0.35 -8.53
CA ILE A 76 -8.91 -1.61 -9.23
C ILE A 76 -7.52 -1.50 -9.85
N ALA A 77 -7.23 -0.41 -10.54
CA ALA A 77 -5.93 -0.18 -11.17
C ALA A 77 -4.93 0.45 -10.18
N GLY A 78 -5.40 1.38 -9.34
CA GLY A 78 -4.54 2.17 -8.45
C GLY A 78 -4.05 1.40 -7.23
N GLY A 79 -4.88 0.56 -6.61
CA GLY A 79 -4.53 -0.19 -5.40
C GLY A 79 -3.30 -1.10 -5.60
N PRO A 80 -3.30 -1.99 -6.62
CA PRO A 80 -2.16 -2.86 -6.89
C PRO A 80 -0.89 -2.10 -7.27
N LEU A 81 -1.01 -1.02 -8.06
CA LEU A 81 0.15 -0.21 -8.44
C LEU A 81 0.76 0.52 -7.25
N LEU A 82 -0.07 1.06 -6.36
CA LEU A 82 0.39 1.74 -5.15
C LEU A 82 1.05 0.75 -4.18
N ALA A 83 0.48 -0.44 -4.01
CA ALA A 83 1.07 -1.52 -3.24
C ALA A 83 2.42 -1.97 -3.82
N LEU A 84 2.52 -2.13 -5.14
CA LEU A 84 3.77 -2.48 -5.81
C LEU A 84 4.84 -1.41 -5.59
N ALA A 85 4.47 -0.13 -5.68
CA ALA A 85 5.41 0.97 -5.43
C ALA A 85 5.95 0.95 -3.99
N ALA A 86 5.08 0.72 -2.99
CA ALA A 86 5.49 0.60 -1.60
C ALA A 86 6.36 -0.64 -1.35
N ALA A 87 6.01 -1.78 -1.94
CA ALA A 87 6.79 -3.02 -1.85
C ALA A 87 8.18 -2.84 -2.48
N ALA A 88 8.26 -2.19 -3.64
CA ALA A 88 9.52 -1.90 -4.30
C ALA A 88 10.39 -0.93 -3.47
N PHE A 89 9.79 0.08 -2.86
CA PHE A 89 10.50 0.99 -1.95
C PHE A 89 11.08 0.24 -0.73
N THR A 90 10.27 -0.61 -0.11
CA THR A 90 10.68 -1.45 1.04
C THR A 90 11.79 -2.42 0.65
N GLY A 91 11.70 -3.05 -0.53
CA GLY A 91 12.73 -3.93 -1.06
C GLY A 91 14.05 -3.19 -1.36
N LEU A 92 13.97 -2.00 -1.95
CA LEU A 92 15.14 -1.15 -2.21
C LEU A 92 15.82 -0.75 -0.89
N ALA A 93 15.03 -0.32 0.09
CA ALA A 93 15.51 -0.01 1.44
C ALA A 93 16.22 -1.20 2.09
N GLY A 94 15.62 -2.39 2.02
CA GLY A 94 16.21 -3.63 2.52
C GLY A 94 17.52 -3.98 1.81
N ALA A 95 17.58 -3.85 0.49
CA ALA A 95 18.79 -4.09 -0.30
C ALA A 95 19.93 -3.10 0.04
N ILE A 96 19.60 -1.81 0.20
CA ILE A 96 20.56 -0.79 0.63
C ILE A 96 21.07 -1.12 2.03
N GLY A 97 20.20 -1.49 2.97
CA GLY A 97 20.59 -1.88 4.32
C GLY A 97 21.52 -3.12 4.33
N TYR A 98 21.18 -4.14 3.53
CA TYR A 98 22.01 -5.33 3.36
C TYR A 98 23.39 -4.98 2.80
N ALA A 99 23.47 -4.17 1.75
CA ALA A 99 24.72 -3.79 1.10
C ALA A 99 25.64 -2.94 2.00
N ASN A 100 25.08 -2.15 2.92
CA ASN A 100 25.83 -1.32 3.86
C ASN A 100 26.18 -2.04 5.17
N SER A 101 25.78 -3.29 5.34
CA SER A 101 26.08 -4.06 6.54
C SER A 101 27.51 -4.61 6.47
N THR A 102 28.32 -4.37 7.52
CA THR A 102 29.70 -4.88 7.63
C THR A 102 29.77 -6.40 7.75
N VAL A 103 28.69 -7.01 8.26
CA VAL A 103 28.49 -8.45 8.33
C VAL A 103 27.15 -8.77 7.67
N PRO A 104 27.06 -9.79 6.80
CA PRO A 104 25.79 -10.20 6.19
C PRO A 104 24.73 -10.47 7.27
N PRO A 105 23.60 -9.74 7.27
CA PRO A 105 22.56 -9.94 8.27
C PRO A 105 21.90 -11.31 8.08
N SER A 106 21.53 -11.96 9.18
CA SER A 106 20.86 -13.25 9.14
C SER A 106 19.44 -13.13 8.55
N PRO A 107 18.86 -14.20 8.00
CA PRO A 107 17.50 -14.18 7.45
C PRO A 107 16.44 -13.68 8.43
N THR A 108 16.61 -13.93 9.72
CA THR A 108 15.70 -13.45 10.77
C THR A 108 15.72 -11.93 10.92
N VAL A 109 16.86 -11.27 10.65
CA VAL A 109 16.96 -9.80 10.65
C VAL A 109 16.27 -9.20 9.42
N MET A 110 16.24 -9.94 8.30
CA MET A 110 15.56 -9.51 7.08
C MET A 110 14.07 -9.85 7.05
N ALA A 111 13.60 -10.75 7.91
CA ALA A 111 12.21 -11.22 7.96
C ALA A 111 11.15 -10.09 8.05
N PRO A 112 11.35 -9.00 8.83
CA PRO A 112 10.41 -7.89 8.87
C PRO A 112 10.21 -7.22 7.50
N ALA A 113 11.29 -6.97 6.75
CA ALA A 113 11.22 -6.35 5.43
C ALA A 113 10.46 -7.23 4.43
N TRP A 114 10.69 -8.55 4.47
CA TRP A 114 9.94 -9.49 3.64
C TRP A 114 8.46 -9.53 4.01
N ALA A 115 8.14 -9.52 5.31
CA ALA A 115 6.76 -9.49 5.79
C ALA A 115 6.03 -8.22 5.35
N GLU A 116 6.71 -7.06 5.36
CA GLU A 116 6.17 -5.78 4.91
C GLU A 116 5.86 -5.79 3.40
N ILE A 117 6.78 -6.29 2.58
CA ILE A 117 6.59 -6.45 1.12
C ILE A 117 5.36 -7.32 0.82
N LEU A 118 5.24 -8.46 1.52
CA LEU A 118 4.12 -9.38 1.33
C LEU A 118 2.80 -8.76 1.81
N LEU A 119 2.80 -8.10 2.97
CA LEU A 119 1.64 -7.42 3.52
C LEU A 119 1.11 -6.36 2.55
N LEU A 120 1.99 -5.50 2.02
CA LEU A 120 1.60 -4.46 1.05
C LEU A 120 1.00 -5.08 -0.20
N THR A 121 1.60 -6.15 -0.71
CA THR A 121 1.09 -6.86 -1.88
C THR A 121 -0.32 -7.40 -1.62
N VAL A 122 -0.54 -8.03 -0.47
CA VAL A 122 -1.87 -8.51 -0.06
C VAL A 122 -2.88 -7.37 0.05
N LEU A 123 -2.51 -6.25 0.68
CA LEU A 123 -3.38 -5.08 0.80
C LEU A 123 -3.78 -4.50 -0.57
N GLY A 124 -2.83 -4.43 -1.50
CA GLY A 124 -3.09 -3.99 -2.88
C GLY A 124 -4.09 -4.88 -3.60
N LEU A 125 -3.93 -6.19 -3.49
CA LEU A 125 -4.84 -7.17 -4.08
C LEU A 125 -6.23 -7.10 -3.45
N LEU A 126 -6.32 -6.99 -2.12
CA LEU A 126 -7.59 -6.86 -1.40
C LEU A 126 -8.33 -5.57 -1.77
N ALA A 127 -7.62 -4.46 -1.94
CA ALA A 127 -8.22 -3.19 -2.37
C ALA A 127 -8.84 -3.31 -3.76
N ALA A 128 -8.12 -3.91 -4.72
CA ALA A 128 -8.64 -4.15 -6.07
C ALA A 128 -9.81 -5.14 -6.07
N PHE A 129 -9.69 -6.25 -5.34
CA PHE A 129 -10.72 -7.27 -5.25
C PHE A 129 -12.02 -6.71 -4.65
N SER A 130 -11.92 -5.97 -3.55
CA SER A 130 -13.06 -5.28 -2.91
C SER A 130 -13.78 -4.36 -3.91
N ALA A 131 -13.01 -3.60 -4.70
CA ALA A 131 -13.56 -2.73 -5.73
C ALA A 131 -14.26 -3.49 -6.88
N VAL A 132 -13.66 -4.58 -7.38
CA VAL A 132 -14.26 -5.44 -8.41
C VAL A 132 -15.58 -6.03 -7.92
N LEU A 133 -15.58 -6.62 -6.71
CA LEU A 133 -16.76 -7.24 -6.13
C LEU A 133 -17.89 -6.21 -5.93
N SER A 134 -17.55 -5.04 -5.39
CA SER A 134 -18.51 -3.95 -5.16
C SER A 134 -19.18 -3.48 -6.46
N LEU A 135 -18.42 -3.38 -7.55
CA LEU A 135 -18.98 -3.00 -8.85
C LEU A 135 -19.80 -4.11 -9.51
N GLY A 136 -19.45 -5.38 -9.26
CA GLY A 136 -20.21 -6.55 -9.71
C GLY A 136 -21.57 -6.62 -9.05
N LEU A 137 -21.61 -6.50 -7.72
CA LEU A 137 -22.86 -6.49 -6.94
C LEU A 137 -23.78 -5.33 -7.37
N ALA A 138 -23.25 -4.11 -7.47
CA ALA A 138 -24.02 -2.95 -7.92
C ALA A 138 -24.53 -3.05 -9.37
N LYS A 139 -23.96 -3.94 -10.20
CA LYS A 139 -24.46 -4.23 -11.56
C LYS A 139 -25.61 -5.25 -11.52
N SER A 140 -25.50 -6.28 -10.68
CA SER A 140 -26.55 -7.30 -10.51
C SER A 140 -27.85 -6.68 -10.01
N GLU A 141 -27.77 -5.85 -8.97
CA GLU A 141 -28.93 -5.19 -8.34
C GLU A 141 -29.73 -4.31 -9.32
N ARG A 142 -29.10 -3.77 -10.37
CA ARG A 142 -29.79 -2.95 -11.40
C ARG A 142 -30.48 -3.78 -12.48
N THR A 143 -30.14 -5.05 -12.60
CA THR A 143 -30.71 -5.93 -13.64
C THR A 143 -31.98 -6.62 -13.11
N GLU A 144 -32.15 -6.65 -11.79
CA GLU A 144 -33.31 -7.21 -11.08
C GLU A 144 -34.38 -6.16 -10.74
N ALA A 145 -34.11 -4.86 -10.96
CA ALA A 145 -34.99 -3.73 -10.70
C ALA A 145 -35.59 -3.16 -11.98
#